data_AF-A0A7R9K515-F1
#
_entry.id   AF-A0A7R9K515-F1
#
_cell.length_a   1.000
_cell.length_b   1.000
_cell.length_c   1.000
_cell.angle_alpha   90.00
_cell.angle_beta   90.00
_cell.angle_gamma   90.00
#
_symmetry.space_group_name_H-M   'P 1'
#
loop_
_entity.id
_entity.type
_entity.pdbx_description
1 polymer ?
#
loop_
_entity_poly.entity_id
_entity_poly.type
_entity_poly.pdbx_seq_one_letter_code
_entity_poly.pdbx_strand_id
1 'polypeptide(L)'
;MKHWICLQSTGALNLTREAQKGSLKAQQIADGSEEQVAEAERYYKRTEARINRTANQFEEEREGNSRFLVTLSEKLKELELDIPDLNEKVCDKRGDPCDQLCGGAGCGSCGGLLSCEQGAVTKADTTVQLAEDAKQAIKEKEAQAEGLLRKISQAKQDTLTAHNVAKGAYDAAVLVRNRSENTIEESRDVTKRIQDFMETPKATPANIRDLAEEDTDEAIRHIIKLKRDDKKNSTACNTFTSMSHMSLWAQPRRLEGVH
;
A
#
# COMPACT_ATOMS: atom_id res chain seq x y z
N MET A 1 70.30 -49.45 125.96
CA MET A 1 71.13 -48.62 125.06
C MET A 1 71.10 -49.11 123.60
N LYS A 2 71.52 -50.34 123.26
CA LYS A 2 71.60 -50.81 121.85
C LYS A 2 70.33 -50.56 120.98
N HIS A 3 69.13 -50.70 121.55
CA HIS A 3 67.86 -50.52 120.82
C HIS A 3 67.61 -49.08 120.33
N TRP A 4 68.04 -48.06 121.09
CA TRP A 4 67.85 -46.64 120.72
C TRP A 4 68.79 -46.18 119.58
N ILE A 5 70.00 -46.75 119.53
CA ILE A 5 70.99 -46.46 118.48
C ILE A 5 70.51 -46.99 117.12
N CYS A 6 69.92 -48.20 117.09
CA CYS A 6 69.27 -48.71 115.89
C CYS A 6 68.10 -47.84 115.45
N LEU A 7 67.25 -47.37 116.38
CA LEU A 7 66.10 -46.52 116.03
C LEU A 7 66.52 -45.20 115.37
N GLN A 8 67.56 -44.53 115.89
CA GLN A 8 68.12 -43.33 115.27
C GLN A 8 68.81 -43.61 113.93
N SER A 9 69.57 -44.70 113.82
CA SER A 9 70.22 -45.09 112.55
C SER A 9 69.19 -45.38 111.45
N THR A 10 68.12 -46.12 111.76
CA THR A 10 67.04 -46.41 110.79
C THR A 10 66.26 -45.15 110.42
N GLY A 11 66.00 -44.26 111.38
CA GLY A 11 65.34 -42.97 111.11
C GLY A 11 66.19 -42.05 110.22
N ALA A 12 67.49 -41.91 110.50
CA ALA A 12 68.42 -41.11 109.70
C ALA A 12 68.59 -41.68 108.28
N LEU A 13 68.62 -43.01 108.13
CA LEU A 13 68.68 -43.67 106.82
C LEU A 13 67.38 -43.46 106.03
N ASN A 14 66.21 -43.44 106.69
CA ASN A 14 64.94 -43.17 106.02
C ASN A 14 64.85 -41.71 105.57
N LEU A 15 65.25 -40.76 106.42
CA LEU A 15 65.31 -39.33 106.10
C LEU A 15 66.25 -39.03 104.91
N THR A 16 67.44 -39.63 104.88
CA THR A 16 68.37 -39.44 103.75
C THR A 16 67.84 -40.05 102.45
N ARG A 17 67.14 -41.19 102.52
CA ARG A 17 66.48 -41.82 101.36
C ARG A 17 65.27 -41.04 100.85
N GLU A 18 64.54 -40.39 101.74
CA GLU A 18 63.44 -39.49 101.41
C GLU A 18 63.94 -38.17 100.81
N ALA A 19 65.00 -37.59 101.37
CA ALA A 19 65.69 -36.43 100.80
C ALA A 19 66.27 -36.74 99.41
N GLN A 20 66.86 -37.93 99.20
CA GLN A 20 67.34 -38.37 97.89
C GLN A 20 66.18 -38.47 96.86
N LYS A 21 65.04 -39.04 97.26
CA LYS A 21 63.85 -39.10 96.39
C LYS A 21 63.29 -37.71 96.09
N GLY A 22 63.25 -36.82 97.07
CA GLY A 22 62.86 -35.42 96.89
C GLY A 22 63.77 -34.68 95.91
N SER A 23 65.09 -34.84 96.07
CA SER A 23 66.10 -34.24 95.18
C SER A 23 66.00 -34.77 93.75
N LEU A 24 65.89 -36.09 93.54
CA LEU A 24 65.69 -36.67 92.20
C LEU A 24 64.40 -36.18 91.54
N LYS A 25 63.31 -36.02 92.31
CA LYS A 25 62.03 -35.53 91.79
C LYS A 25 62.09 -34.04 91.46
N ALA A 26 62.79 -33.24 92.27
CA ALA A 26 63.05 -31.84 91.97
C ALA A 26 63.93 -31.67 90.72
N GLN A 27 64.92 -32.56 90.53
CA GLN A 27 65.77 -32.58 89.35
C GLN A 27 64.98 -32.92 88.08
N GLN A 28 64.15 -33.97 88.10
CA GLN A 28 63.24 -34.28 86.99
C GLN A 28 62.27 -33.14 86.64
N ILE A 29 61.80 -32.38 87.63
CA ILE A 29 60.96 -31.20 87.41
C ILE A 29 61.78 -30.05 86.80
N ALA A 30 63.02 -29.85 87.26
CA ALA A 30 63.93 -28.86 86.69
C ALA A 30 64.26 -29.17 85.23
N ASP A 31 64.73 -30.39 84.94
CA ASP A 31 65.09 -30.86 83.60
C ASP A 31 63.89 -30.74 82.63
N GLY A 32 62.69 -31.17 83.06
CA GLY A 32 61.46 -31.04 82.27
C GLY A 32 60.99 -29.59 82.08
N SER A 33 61.26 -28.70 83.05
CA SER A 33 60.99 -27.26 82.90
C SER A 33 61.97 -26.58 81.95
N GLU A 34 63.24 -27.03 81.90
CA GLU A 34 64.25 -26.49 81.00
C GLU A 34 63.92 -26.80 79.53
N GLU A 35 63.42 -28.01 79.24
CA GLU A 35 62.92 -28.37 77.90
C GLU A 35 61.72 -27.50 77.48
N GLN A 36 60.75 -27.29 78.39
CA GLN A 36 59.58 -26.44 78.14
C GLN A 36 59.96 -24.97 77.93
N VAL A 37 60.90 -24.44 78.71
CA VAL A 37 61.43 -23.08 78.52
C VAL A 37 62.15 -22.95 77.18
N ALA A 38 63.00 -23.92 76.82
CA ALA A 38 63.69 -23.93 75.54
C ALA A 38 62.72 -24.05 74.35
N GLU A 39 61.61 -24.78 74.49
CA GLU A 39 60.56 -24.83 73.47
C GLU A 39 59.78 -23.51 73.37
N ALA A 40 59.39 -22.92 74.50
CA ALA A 40 58.72 -21.61 74.52
C ALA A 40 59.59 -20.52 73.87
N GLU A 41 60.90 -20.51 74.13
CA GLU A 41 61.85 -19.56 73.52
C GLU A 41 61.96 -19.76 72.00
N ARG A 42 61.94 -21.02 71.52
CA ARG A 42 61.87 -21.34 70.08
C ARG A 42 60.57 -20.84 69.44
N TYR A 43 59.42 -20.97 70.11
CA TYR A 43 58.14 -20.42 69.62
C TYR A 43 58.14 -18.89 69.61
N TYR A 44 58.69 -18.24 70.65
CA TYR A 44 58.83 -16.78 70.70
C TYR A 44 59.65 -16.26 69.51
N LYS A 45 60.87 -16.79 69.30
CA LYS A 45 61.75 -16.36 68.20
C LYS A 45 61.13 -16.61 66.82
N ARG A 46 60.40 -17.72 66.62
CA ARG A 46 59.64 -17.98 65.38
C ARG A 46 58.50 -16.99 65.16
N THR A 47 57.79 -16.63 66.23
CA THR A 47 56.64 -15.72 66.18
C THR A 47 57.11 -14.29 65.94
N GLU A 48 58.13 -13.82 66.66
CA GLU A 48 58.81 -12.54 66.45
C GLU A 48 59.36 -12.41 65.03
N ALA A 49 60.07 -13.44 64.53
CA ALA A 49 60.57 -13.44 63.15
C ALA A 49 59.45 -13.41 62.10
N ARG A 50 58.25 -13.95 62.41
CA ARG A 50 57.08 -13.85 61.53
C ARG A 50 56.48 -12.45 61.58
N ILE A 51 56.26 -11.91 62.77
CA ILE A 51 55.73 -10.55 62.99
C ILE A 51 56.64 -9.52 62.30
N ASN A 52 57.95 -9.56 62.52
CA ASN A 52 58.90 -8.62 61.91
C ASN A 52 58.97 -8.71 60.38
N ARG A 53 58.58 -9.86 59.78
CA ARG A 53 58.46 -10.00 58.32
C ARG A 53 57.15 -9.46 57.77
N THR A 54 56.04 -9.62 58.51
CA THR A 54 54.71 -9.22 58.05
C THR A 54 54.27 -7.83 58.52
N ALA A 55 54.93 -7.24 59.51
CA ALA A 55 54.54 -5.95 60.09
C ALA A 55 54.56 -4.83 59.04
N ASN A 56 55.63 -4.73 58.25
CA ASN A 56 55.74 -3.73 57.18
C ASN A 56 54.64 -3.93 56.12
N GLN A 57 54.41 -5.19 55.70
CA GLN A 57 53.37 -5.51 54.71
C GLN A 57 51.96 -5.16 55.22
N PHE A 58 51.67 -5.47 56.49
CA PHE A 58 50.38 -5.14 57.10
C PHE A 58 50.18 -3.62 57.22
N GLU A 59 51.20 -2.85 57.59
CA GLU A 59 51.08 -1.39 57.68
C GLU A 59 51.00 -0.75 56.27
N GLU A 60 51.73 -1.27 55.28
CA GLU A 60 51.59 -0.87 53.86
C GLU A 60 50.18 -1.15 53.31
N GLU A 61 49.62 -2.35 53.56
CA GLU A 61 48.24 -2.69 53.18
C GLU A 61 47.21 -1.82 53.91
N ARG A 62 47.43 -1.54 55.20
CA ARG A 62 46.56 -0.70 56.03
C ARG A 62 46.57 0.76 55.56
N GLU A 63 47.74 1.32 55.28
CA GLU A 63 47.87 2.64 54.68
C GLU A 63 47.26 2.69 53.28
N GLY A 64 47.52 1.67 52.44
CA GLY A 64 46.94 1.55 51.11
C GLY A 64 45.41 1.54 51.14
N ASN A 65 44.81 0.72 52.00
CA ASN A 65 43.37 0.68 52.23
C ASN A 65 42.83 2.00 52.78
N SER A 66 43.53 2.65 53.71
CA SER A 66 43.14 3.95 54.24
C SER A 66 43.10 5.03 53.15
N ARG A 67 44.15 5.11 52.31
CA ARG A 67 44.21 6.01 51.16
C ARG A 67 43.09 5.71 50.14
N PHE A 68 42.84 4.43 49.86
CA PHE A 68 41.76 4.01 48.96
C PHE A 68 40.36 4.40 49.48
N LEU A 69 40.11 4.27 50.78
CA LEU A 69 38.86 4.71 51.42
C LEU A 69 38.69 6.24 51.35
N VAL A 70 39.77 7.01 51.49
CA VAL A 70 39.73 8.48 51.28
C VAL A 70 39.35 8.80 49.83
N THR A 71 40.01 8.20 48.84
CA THR A 71 39.68 8.40 47.42
C THR A 71 38.26 7.96 47.07
N LEU A 72 37.73 6.89 47.68
CA LEU A 72 36.33 6.50 47.52
C LEU A 72 35.37 7.52 48.14
N SER A 73 35.69 8.07 49.32
CA SER A 73 34.88 9.12 49.95
C SER A 73 34.89 10.43 49.15
N GLU A 74 36.01 10.79 48.54
CA GLU A 74 36.13 11.96 47.65
C GLU A 74 35.26 11.78 46.40
N LYS A 75 35.35 10.63 45.73
CA LYS A 75 34.51 10.32 44.56
C LYS A 75 33.02 10.23 44.89
N LEU A 76 32.67 9.74 46.07
CA LEU A 76 31.27 9.72 46.52
C LEU A 76 30.75 11.14 46.71
N LYS A 77 31.55 12.05 47.29
CA LYS A 77 31.20 13.47 47.44
C LYS A 77 31.09 14.19 46.10
N GLU A 78 31.98 13.93 45.14
CA GLU A 78 31.84 14.46 43.77
C GLU A 78 30.51 14.02 43.16
N LEU A 79 30.17 12.73 43.28
CA LEU A 79 28.90 12.21 42.76
C LEU A 79 27.66 12.79 43.48
N GLU A 80 27.73 12.96 44.81
CA GLU A 80 26.67 13.61 45.60
C GLU A 80 26.47 15.09 45.21
N LEU A 81 27.53 15.78 44.75
CA LEU A 81 27.44 17.15 44.23
C LEU A 81 26.88 17.22 42.80
N ASP A 82 27.18 16.23 41.95
CA ASP A 82 26.73 16.16 40.55
C ASP A 82 25.30 15.64 40.38
N ILE A 83 24.83 14.75 41.28
CA ILE A 83 23.48 14.16 41.22
C ILE A 83 22.36 15.22 41.16
N PRO A 84 22.35 16.28 41.99
CA PRO A 84 21.35 17.35 41.93
C PRO A 84 21.23 18.00 40.54
N ASP A 85 22.35 18.26 39.87
CA ASP A 85 22.38 18.95 38.58
C ASP A 85 22.04 18.00 37.41
N LEU A 86 22.25 16.70 37.60
CA LEU A 86 21.74 15.66 36.70
C LEU A 86 20.23 15.47 36.87
N ASN A 87 19.74 15.42 38.11
CA ASN A 87 18.32 15.33 38.43
C ASN A 87 17.53 16.51 37.85
N GLU A 88 18.06 17.73 37.89
CA GLU A 88 17.39 18.89 37.29
C GLU A 88 17.19 18.72 35.77
N LYS A 89 18.17 18.17 35.06
CA LYS A 89 18.10 17.91 33.61
C LYS A 89 17.18 16.73 33.26
N VAL A 90 17.14 15.70 34.11
CA VAL A 90 16.42 14.44 33.84
C VAL A 90 14.97 14.46 34.36
N CYS A 91 14.77 15.00 35.57
CA CYS A 91 13.52 15.02 36.32
C CYS A 91 12.91 16.43 36.51
N ASP A 92 13.50 17.51 35.98
CA ASP A 92 13.10 18.94 36.17
C ASP A 92 13.40 19.54 37.56
N LYS A 93 13.76 18.72 38.56
CA LYS A 93 14.06 19.21 39.92
C LYS A 93 15.31 18.52 40.45
N ARG A 94 16.07 19.24 41.30
CA ARG A 94 17.32 18.73 41.87
C ARG A 94 17.13 17.48 42.74
N GLY A 95 15.95 17.29 43.34
CA GLY A 95 15.55 16.04 44.00
C GLY A 95 16.39 15.68 45.24
N ASP A 96 17.15 16.64 45.80
CA ASP A 96 17.88 16.50 47.05
C ASP A 96 17.39 17.54 48.07
N PRO A 97 16.65 17.14 49.12
CA PRO A 97 16.01 15.83 49.30
C PRO A 97 14.90 15.59 48.25
N CYS A 98 14.43 14.33 48.14
CA CYS A 98 13.46 13.89 47.14
C CYS A 98 12.27 14.84 46.96
N ASP A 99 12.04 15.30 45.73
CA ASP A 99 10.92 16.17 45.40
C ASP A 99 9.60 15.36 45.39
N GLN A 100 8.55 15.89 46.01
CA GLN A 100 7.27 15.17 46.15
C GLN A 100 6.50 14.99 44.84
N LEU A 101 6.75 15.86 43.85
CA LEU A 101 6.08 15.85 42.55
C LEU A 101 6.96 15.23 41.47
N CYS A 102 8.25 15.58 41.46
CA CYS A 102 9.21 15.22 40.41
C CYS A 102 10.23 14.15 40.81
N GLY A 103 10.29 13.74 42.09
CA GLY A 103 11.19 12.71 42.57
C GLY A 103 12.67 13.08 42.46
N GLY A 104 13.48 12.14 41.98
CA GLY A 104 14.93 12.27 41.83
C GLY A 104 15.67 10.93 41.83
N ALA A 105 16.96 10.94 41.52
CA ALA A 105 17.81 9.75 41.63
C ALA A 105 17.76 9.15 43.04
N GLY A 106 17.40 7.87 43.14
CA GLY A 106 17.21 7.17 44.42
C GLY A 106 15.82 7.30 45.05
N CYS A 107 14.96 8.19 44.56
CA CYS A 107 13.63 8.47 45.14
C CYS A 107 12.51 7.51 44.69
N GLY A 108 12.80 6.60 43.75
CA GLY A 108 11.82 5.65 43.19
C GLY A 108 10.90 6.22 42.10
N SER A 109 10.76 7.54 42.01
CA SER A 109 10.12 8.28 40.91
C SER A 109 11.06 9.34 40.35
N CYS A 110 10.83 9.74 39.09
CA CYS A 110 11.53 10.84 38.42
C CYS A 110 10.63 11.41 37.31
N GLY A 111 10.43 12.72 37.30
CA GLY A 111 9.57 13.41 36.32
C GLY A 111 8.07 13.28 36.64
N GLY A 112 7.24 13.79 35.72
CA GLY A 112 5.79 13.86 35.91
C GLY A 112 5.11 14.84 34.95
N LEU A 113 4.07 14.38 34.25
CA LEU A 113 3.41 15.06 33.11
C LEU A 113 2.85 16.46 33.40
N LEU A 114 2.56 16.82 34.66
CA LEU A 114 1.88 18.08 35.03
C LEU A 114 2.74 19.04 35.86
N SER A 115 3.98 18.68 36.21
CA SER A 115 4.80 19.48 37.14
C SER A 115 6.30 19.49 36.82
N CYS A 116 6.73 18.63 35.89
CA CYS A 116 8.13 18.34 35.61
C CYS A 116 8.41 18.37 34.10
N GLU A 117 7.75 19.28 33.38
CA GLU A 117 7.73 19.38 31.91
C GLU A 117 9.10 19.61 31.28
N GLN A 118 10.06 20.21 31.99
CA GLN A 118 11.40 20.45 31.45
C GLN A 118 12.35 19.26 31.56
N GLY A 119 12.01 18.27 32.41
CA GLY A 119 12.80 17.06 32.59
C GLY A 119 12.83 16.18 31.33
N ALA A 120 14.00 15.61 31.05
CA ALA A 120 14.19 14.72 29.90
C ALA A 120 13.22 13.51 29.89
N VAL A 121 12.87 12.96 31.06
CA VAL A 121 11.91 11.85 31.17
C VAL A 121 10.52 12.27 30.70
N THR A 122 9.96 13.34 31.28
CA THR A 122 8.64 13.86 30.91
C THR A 122 8.58 14.25 29.43
N LYS A 123 9.65 14.85 28.89
CA LYS A 123 9.77 15.19 27.46
C LYS A 123 9.77 13.93 26.58
N ALA A 124 10.48 12.87 26.96
CA ALA A 124 10.48 11.62 26.22
C ALA A 124 9.09 10.98 26.21
N ASP A 125 8.44 10.86 27.36
CA ASP A 125 7.09 10.29 27.49
C ASP A 125 6.05 11.07 26.68
N THR A 126 6.07 12.40 26.78
CA THR A 126 5.18 13.28 25.99
C THR A 126 5.45 13.16 24.48
N THR A 127 6.71 13.02 24.07
CA THR A 127 7.09 12.81 22.66
C THR A 127 6.59 11.47 22.13
N VAL A 128 6.66 10.40 22.95
CA VAL A 128 6.13 9.07 22.59
C VAL A 128 4.61 9.11 22.45
N GLN A 129 3.89 9.73 23.39
CA GLN A 129 2.43 9.89 23.31
C GLN A 129 2.02 10.68 22.05
N LEU A 130 2.66 11.83 21.80
CA LEU A 130 2.39 12.65 20.62
C LEU A 130 2.69 11.89 19.30
N ALA A 131 3.74 11.06 19.27
CA ALA A 131 4.06 10.23 18.10
C ALA A 131 3.01 9.13 17.85
N GLU A 132 2.48 8.51 18.90
CA GLU A 132 1.39 7.54 18.81
C GLU A 132 0.08 8.19 18.33
N ASP A 133 -0.28 9.35 18.88
CA ASP A 133 -1.45 10.14 18.46
C ASP A 133 -1.33 10.57 16.99
N ALA A 134 -0.16 11.07 16.58
CA ALA A 134 0.12 11.44 15.20
C ALA A 134 0.02 10.24 14.25
N LYS A 135 0.55 9.07 14.65
CA LYS A 135 0.43 7.81 13.89
C LYS A 135 -1.03 7.40 13.69
N GLN A 136 -1.86 7.50 14.74
CA GLN A 136 -3.28 7.17 14.66
C GLN A 136 -4.03 8.17 13.76
N ALA A 137 -3.77 9.47 13.89
CA ALA A 137 -4.36 10.50 13.04
C ALA A 137 -3.97 10.34 11.56
N ILE A 138 -2.72 9.99 11.25
CA ILE A 138 -2.26 9.69 9.89
C ILE A 138 -3.03 8.50 9.31
N LYS A 139 -3.15 7.40 10.06
CA LYS A 139 -3.87 6.19 9.64
C LYS A 139 -5.36 6.45 9.34
N GLU A 140 -6.01 7.29 10.13
CA GLU A 140 -7.39 7.70 9.88
C GLU A 140 -7.53 8.57 8.62
N LYS A 141 -6.56 9.46 8.37
CA LYS A 141 -6.53 10.29 7.16
C LYS A 141 -6.20 9.50 5.90
N GLU A 142 -5.35 8.50 6.00
CA GLU A 142 -5.06 7.53 4.94
C GLU A 142 -6.33 6.75 4.54
N ALA A 143 -7.05 6.18 5.52
CA ALA A 143 -8.32 5.49 5.27
C ALA A 143 -9.40 6.42 4.65
N GLN A 144 -9.47 7.69 5.09
CA GLN A 144 -10.35 8.70 4.48
C GLN A 144 -9.95 9.01 3.02
N ALA A 145 -8.65 9.11 2.74
CA ALA A 145 -8.11 9.37 1.40
C ALA A 145 -8.36 8.19 0.44
N GLU A 146 -8.16 6.95 0.87
CA GLU A 146 -8.51 5.76 0.09
C GLU A 146 -10.01 5.71 -0.23
N GLY A 147 -10.86 6.01 0.77
CA GLY A 147 -12.32 6.07 0.59
C GLY A 147 -12.74 7.15 -0.40
N LEU A 148 -12.05 8.30 -0.40
CA LEU A 148 -12.28 9.37 -1.39
C LEU A 148 -11.78 8.97 -2.79
N LEU A 149 -10.61 8.34 -2.89
CA LEU A 149 -10.06 7.86 -4.16
C LEU A 149 -11.02 6.88 -4.85
N ARG A 150 -11.59 5.93 -4.11
CA ARG A 150 -12.63 5.00 -4.61
C ARG A 150 -13.85 5.74 -5.15
N LYS A 151 -14.34 6.78 -4.44
CA LYS A 151 -15.47 7.62 -4.88
C LYS A 151 -15.14 8.39 -6.16
N ILE A 152 -13.93 8.95 -6.27
CA ILE A 152 -13.47 9.66 -7.48
C ILE A 152 -13.37 8.68 -8.67
N SER A 153 -12.85 7.48 -8.46
CA SER A 153 -12.80 6.44 -9.49
C SER A 153 -14.19 6.04 -9.99
N GLN A 154 -15.17 5.88 -9.08
CA GLN A 154 -16.56 5.60 -9.44
C GLN A 154 -17.17 6.78 -10.22
N ALA A 155 -17.06 8.00 -9.69
CA ALA A 155 -17.60 9.20 -10.35
C ALA A 155 -17.01 9.41 -11.75
N LYS A 156 -15.73 9.07 -11.98
CA LYS A 156 -15.11 9.05 -13.31
C LYS A 156 -15.79 8.04 -14.25
N GLN A 157 -16.06 6.82 -13.78
CA GLN A 157 -16.73 5.79 -14.57
C GLN A 157 -18.19 6.15 -14.90
N ASP A 158 -18.91 6.73 -13.93
CA ASP A 158 -20.26 7.22 -14.12
C ASP A 158 -20.29 8.38 -15.13
N THR A 159 -19.34 9.31 -15.04
CA THR A 159 -19.18 10.43 -15.99
C THR A 159 -18.89 9.94 -17.41
N LEU A 160 -18.01 8.96 -17.58
CA LEU A 160 -17.74 8.34 -18.89
C LEU A 160 -18.98 7.67 -19.47
N THR A 161 -19.77 7.01 -18.63
CA THR A 161 -21.03 6.36 -19.03
C THR A 161 -22.06 7.41 -19.48
N ALA A 162 -22.26 8.46 -18.68
CA ALA A 162 -23.15 9.57 -18.99
C ALA A 162 -22.74 10.31 -20.28
N HIS A 163 -21.44 10.55 -20.49
CA HIS A 163 -20.90 11.12 -21.72
C HIS A 163 -21.23 10.25 -22.95
N ASN A 164 -21.04 8.92 -22.86
CA ASN A 164 -21.32 8.02 -23.97
C ASN A 164 -22.82 7.96 -24.31
N VAL A 165 -23.69 7.99 -23.30
CA VAL A 165 -25.16 8.09 -23.51
C VAL A 165 -25.53 9.42 -24.15
N ALA A 166 -25.00 10.54 -23.65
CA ALA A 166 -25.27 11.87 -24.20
C ALA A 166 -24.79 11.99 -25.65
N LYS A 167 -23.61 11.43 -25.97
CA LYS A 167 -23.10 11.37 -27.35
C LYS A 167 -24.01 10.53 -28.25
N GLY A 168 -24.43 9.34 -27.82
CA GLY A 168 -25.35 8.51 -28.59
C GLY A 168 -26.69 9.19 -28.87
N ALA A 169 -27.23 9.93 -27.90
CA ALA A 169 -28.44 10.73 -28.05
C ALA A 169 -28.23 11.90 -29.04
N TYR A 170 -27.08 12.58 -28.99
CA TYR A 170 -26.70 13.63 -29.94
C TYR A 170 -26.59 13.07 -31.37
N ASP A 171 -25.84 11.98 -31.56
CA ASP A 171 -25.65 11.34 -32.87
C ASP A 171 -27.00 10.90 -33.48
N ALA A 172 -27.91 10.36 -32.65
CA ALA A 172 -29.28 10.02 -33.06
C ALA A 172 -30.12 11.26 -33.43
N ALA A 173 -30.02 12.35 -32.67
CA ALA A 173 -30.73 13.60 -32.97
C ALA A 173 -30.25 14.23 -34.28
N VAL A 174 -28.94 14.21 -34.57
CA VAL A 174 -28.37 14.64 -35.86
C VAL A 174 -28.88 13.78 -37.01
N LEU A 175 -28.91 12.45 -36.84
CA LEU A 175 -29.46 11.54 -37.86
C LEU A 175 -30.94 11.82 -38.16
N VAL A 176 -31.77 12.01 -37.12
CA VAL A 176 -33.19 12.35 -37.27
C VAL A 176 -33.35 13.69 -37.97
N ARG A 177 -32.59 14.72 -37.57
CA ARG A 177 -32.59 16.03 -38.21
C ARG A 177 -32.30 15.94 -39.71
N ASN A 178 -31.21 15.28 -40.10
CA ASN A 178 -30.80 15.18 -41.51
C ASN A 178 -31.88 14.43 -42.35
N ARG A 179 -32.50 13.40 -41.78
CA ARG A 179 -33.64 12.71 -42.43
C ARG A 179 -34.85 13.62 -42.58
N SER A 180 -35.20 14.38 -41.53
CA SER A 180 -36.31 15.33 -41.58
C SER A 180 -36.08 16.45 -42.59
N GLU A 181 -34.86 16.99 -42.67
CA GLU A 181 -34.48 17.99 -43.68
C GLU A 181 -34.67 17.44 -45.10
N ASN A 182 -34.17 16.23 -45.39
CA ASN A 182 -34.38 15.57 -46.69
C ASN A 182 -35.87 15.31 -47.00
N THR A 183 -36.66 14.79 -46.05
CA THR A 183 -38.11 14.57 -46.26
C THR A 183 -38.89 15.88 -46.44
N ILE A 184 -38.44 16.99 -45.85
CA ILE A 184 -39.01 18.33 -46.12
C ILE A 184 -38.70 18.79 -47.55
N GLU A 185 -37.49 18.52 -48.06
CA GLU A 185 -37.12 18.81 -49.45
C GLU A 185 -37.91 17.96 -50.46
N GLU A 186 -38.02 16.64 -50.22
CA GLU A 186 -38.85 15.73 -51.02
C GLU A 186 -40.32 16.17 -51.03
N SER A 187 -40.87 16.55 -49.87
CA SER A 187 -42.26 17.02 -49.75
C SER A 187 -42.49 18.35 -50.48
N ARG A 188 -41.49 19.24 -50.49
CA ARG A 188 -41.51 20.48 -51.28
C ARG A 188 -41.47 20.20 -52.79
N ASP A 189 -40.67 19.23 -53.24
CA ASP A 189 -40.65 18.80 -54.65
C ASP A 189 -42.01 18.25 -55.09
N VAL A 190 -42.59 17.32 -54.32
CA VAL A 190 -43.92 16.76 -54.60
C VAL A 190 -44.99 17.87 -54.66
N THR A 191 -44.92 18.84 -53.74
CA THR A 191 -45.86 19.98 -53.72
C THR A 191 -45.73 20.85 -54.97
N LYS A 192 -44.49 21.17 -55.40
CA LYS A 192 -44.24 21.88 -56.66
C LYS A 192 -44.80 21.12 -57.86
N ARG A 193 -44.50 19.82 -57.98
CA ARG A 193 -44.99 18.98 -59.08
C ARG A 193 -46.51 18.91 -59.16
N ILE A 194 -47.21 18.93 -58.02
CA ILE A 194 -48.67 19.03 -57.96
C ILE A 194 -49.15 20.41 -58.44
N GLN A 195 -48.48 21.49 -58.01
CA GLN A 195 -48.80 22.84 -58.46
C GLN A 195 -48.57 23.00 -59.98
N ASP A 196 -47.40 22.59 -60.48
CA ASP A 196 -47.06 22.60 -61.91
C ASP A 196 -48.10 21.82 -62.74
N PHE A 197 -48.53 20.64 -62.26
CA PHE A 197 -49.59 19.85 -62.91
C PHE A 197 -50.95 20.55 -62.93
N MET A 198 -51.27 21.33 -61.89
CA MET A 198 -52.54 22.07 -61.78
C MET A 198 -52.54 23.37 -62.60
N GLU A 199 -51.38 24.02 -62.73
CA GLU A 199 -51.18 25.25 -63.52
C GLU A 199 -50.92 24.96 -65.02
N THR A 200 -50.47 23.74 -65.35
CA THR A 200 -50.32 23.29 -66.75
C THR A 200 -51.64 23.49 -67.52
N PRO A 201 -51.62 24.17 -68.68
CA PRO A 201 -52.83 24.39 -69.48
C PRO A 201 -53.52 23.07 -69.85
N LYS A 202 -54.69 22.85 -69.26
CA LYS A 202 -55.52 21.68 -69.58
C LYS A 202 -55.98 21.79 -71.03
N ALA A 203 -55.83 20.72 -71.80
CA ALA A 203 -56.34 20.66 -73.17
C ALA A 203 -57.84 20.99 -73.14
N THR A 204 -58.22 22.06 -73.83
CA THR A 204 -59.64 22.43 -73.93
C THR A 204 -60.38 21.39 -74.77
N PRO A 205 -61.71 21.27 -74.65
CA PRO A 205 -62.49 20.42 -75.54
C PRO A 205 -62.30 20.75 -77.03
N ALA A 206 -61.92 21.99 -77.36
CA ALA A 206 -61.50 22.36 -78.71
C ALA A 206 -60.17 21.67 -79.08
N ASN A 207 -59.10 21.84 -78.30
CA ASN A 207 -57.80 21.21 -78.57
C ASN A 207 -57.88 19.68 -78.73
N ILE A 208 -58.73 19.00 -77.93
CA ILE A 208 -58.95 17.55 -78.03
C ILE A 208 -59.69 17.21 -79.32
N ARG A 209 -60.65 18.04 -79.71
CA ARG A 209 -61.42 17.89 -80.94
C ARG A 209 -60.57 18.17 -82.18
N ASP A 210 -59.75 19.20 -82.16
CA ASP A 210 -58.84 19.56 -83.27
C ASP A 210 -57.85 18.42 -83.55
N LEU A 211 -57.29 17.81 -82.49
CA LEU A 211 -56.41 16.65 -82.60
C LEU A 211 -57.15 15.40 -83.11
N ALA A 212 -58.37 15.15 -82.63
CA ALA A 212 -59.18 14.05 -83.12
C ALA A 212 -59.62 14.24 -84.58
N GLU A 213 -59.92 15.48 -84.97
CA GLU A 213 -60.20 15.84 -86.37
C GLU A 213 -58.93 15.63 -87.22
N GLU A 214 -57.74 16.06 -86.78
CA GLU A 214 -56.46 15.80 -87.46
C GLU A 214 -56.16 14.30 -87.65
N ASP A 215 -56.29 13.47 -86.61
CA ASP A 215 -56.12 12.01 -86.69
C ASP A 215 -57.12 11.38 -87.69
N THR A 216 -58.40 11.83 -87.68
CA THR A 216 -59.38 11.34 -88.66
C THR A 216 -59.07 11.80 -90.08
N ASP A 217 -58.53 13.01 -90.24
CA ASP A 217 -58.16 13.58 -91.54
C ASP A 217 -56.93 12.87 -92.13
N GLU A 218 -55.94 12.50 -91.31
CA GLU A 218 -54.84 11.62 -91.72
C GLU A 218 -55.32 10.21 -92.09
N ALA A 219 -56.19 9.61 -91.29
CA ALA A 219 -56.80 8.32 -91.61
C ALA A 219 -57.60 8.36 -92.93
N ILE A 220 -58.35 9.44 -93.18
CA ILE A 220 -59.08 9.67 -94.43
C ILE A 220 -58.11 9.84 -95.61
N ARG A 221 -57.02 10.61 -95.45
CA ARG A 221 -55.95 10.72 -96.48
C ARG A 221 -55.34 9.37 -96.80
N HIS A 222 -55.09 8.53 -95.79
CA HIS A 222 -54.57 7.18 -95.97
C HIS A 222 -55.55 6.28 -96.74
N ILE A 223 -56.85 6.31 -96.40
CA ILE A 223 -57.91 5.58 -97.11
C ILE A 223 -58.06 6.07 -98.57
N ILE A 224 -57.98 7.38 -98.82
CA ILE A 224 -58.02 7.96 -100.18
C ILE A 224 -56.82 7.49 -101.01
N LYS A 225 -55.63 7.38 -100.40
CA LYS A 225 -54.42 6.87 -101.05
C LYS A 225 -54.61 5.41 -101.47
N LEU A 226 -55.07 4.55 -100.56
CA LEU A 226 -55.39 3.15 -100.85
C LEU A 226 -56.41 3.02 -102.00
N LYS A 227 -57.55 3.73 -101.94
CA LYS A 227 -58.56 3.71 -103.02
C LYS A 227 -58.04 4.23 -104.36
N ARG A 228 -57.09 5.18 -104.35
CA ARG A 228 -56.45 5.69 -105.58
C ARG A 228 -55.55 4.64 -106.21
N ASP A 229 -54.80 3.91 -105.39
CA ASP A 229 -53.88 2.88 -105.86
C ASP A 229 -54.65 1.61 -106.30
N ASP A 230 -55.75 1.24 -105.63
CA ASP A 230 -56.72 0.24 -106.14
C ASP A 230 -57.30 0.63 -107.51
N LYS A 231 -57.71 1.89 -107.70
CA LYS A 231 -58.26 2.36 -108.98
C LYS A 231 -57.21 2.34 -110.09
N LYS A 232 -55.95 2.70 -109.80
CA LYS A 232 -54.83 2.55 -110.74
C LYS A 232 -54.62 1.08 -111.10
N ASN A 233 -54.61 0.18 -110.12
CA ASN A 233 -54.39 -1.24 -110.32
C ASN A 233 -55.53 -1.88 -111.16
N SER A 234 -56.78 -1.52 -110.88
CA SER A 234 -57.94 -1.91 -111.71
C SER A 234 -57.85 -1.38 -113.14
N THR A 235 -57.41 -0.12 -113.33
CA THR A 235 -57.24 0.46 -114.67
C THR A 235 -56.10 -0.22 -115.44
N ALA A 236 -54.99 -0.54 -114.76
CA ALA A 236 -53.88 -1.31 -115.33
C ALA A 236 -54.34 -2.72 -115.75
N CYS A 237 -55.13 -3.39 -114.93
CA CYS A 237 -55.71 -4.71 -115.23
C CYS A 237 -56.64 -4.67 -116.46
N ASN A 238 -57.46 -3.62 -116.58
CA ASN A 238 -58.35 -3.40 -117.72
C ASN A 238 -57.60 -3.07 -119.03
N THR A 239 -56.46 -2.36 -118.96
CA THR A 239 -55.60 -2.14 -120.13
C THR A 239 -54.82 -3.40 -120.54
N PHE A 240 -54.46 -4.27 -119.59
CA PHE A 240 -53.80 -5.54 -119.90
C PHE A 240 -54.75 -6.54 -120.58
N THR A 241 -56.03 -6.55 -120.17
CA THR A 241 -57.07 -7.37 -120.80
C THR A 241 -57.44 -6.88 -122.20
N SER A 242 -57.47 -5.56 -122.47
CA SER A 242 -57.73 -5.06 -123.84
C SER A 242 -56.59 -5.37 -124.81
N MET A 243 -55.32 -5.33 -124.38
CA MET A 243 -54.18 -5.75 -125.20
C MET A 243 -54.14 -7.26 -125.45
N SER A 244 -54.67 -8.08 -124.54
CA SER A 244 -54.70 -9.54 -124.70
C SER A 244 -55.73 -10.01 -125.74
N HIS A 245 -56.76 -9.21 -126.03
CA HIS A 245 -57.87 -9.61 -126.90
C HIS A 245 -57.65 -9.36 -128.41
N MET A 246 -56.47 -8.86 -128.80
CA MET A 246 -56.10 -8.57 -130.20
C MET A 246 -55.16 -9.63 -130.84
N SER A 247 -54.95 -10.78 -130.19
CA SER A 247 -53.89 -11.75 -130.55
C SER A 247 -54.35 -13.18 -130.84
N LEU A 248 -55.66 -13.51 -130.86
CA LEU A 248 -56.15 -14.86 -131.20
C LEU A 248 -57.21 -14.87 -132.32
N TRP A 249 -56.73 -15.02 -133.56
CA TRP A 249 -57.50 -15.52 -134.71
C TRP A 249 -56.67 -16.59 -135.43
N ALA A 250 -56.94 -17.88 -135.16
CA ALA A 250 -56.47 -19.00 -135.99
C ALA A 250 -57.39 -20.23 -135.84
N GLN A 251 -57.76 -20.82 -136.98
CA GLN A 251 -58.69 -21.94 -137.21
C GLN A 251 -57.95 -23.32 -137.09
N PRO A 252 -58.53 -24.54 -137.36
CA PRO A 252 -59.75 -24.87 -138.15
C PRO A 252 -60.63 -26.08 -137.71
N ARG A 253 -61.59 -26.43 -138.59
CA ARG A 253 -62.71 -27.40 -138.46
C ARG A 253 -62.34 -28.87 -138.73
N ARG A 254 -63.15 -29.80 -138.19
CA ARG A 254 -63.56 -31.12 -138.78
C ARG A 254 -64.87 -31.56 -138.07
N LEU A 255 -65.99 -31.85 -138.75
CA LEU A 255 -66.51 -33.17 -139.22
C LEU A 255 -66.35 -34.32 -138.19
N GLU A 256 -67.23 -35.31 -138.01
CA GLU A 256 -68.56 -35.69 -138.57
C GLU A 256 -69.62 -35.72 -137.41
N GLY A 257 -70.92 -36.10 -137.51
CA GLY A 257 -71.82 -36.42 -138.63
C GLY A 257 -72.77 -37.62 -138.37
N VAL A 258 -74.09 -37.38 -138.23
CA VAL A 258 -75.22 -38.36 -138.11
C VAL A 258 -75.12 -39.45 -137.02
N HIS A 259 -75.80 -39.26 -135.88
CA HIS A 259 -76.99 -40.07 -135.52
C HIS A 259 -77.81 -39.44 -134.38
#